data_AF-H0YEM6-F1
#
_entry.id   AF-H0YEM6-F1
#
_cell.length_a   1.000
_cell.length_b   1.000
_cell.length_c   1.000
_cell.angle_alpha   90.00
_cell.angle_beta   90.00
_cell.angle_gamma   90.00
#
_symmetry.space_group_name_H-M   'P 1'
#
loop_
_entity.id
_entity.type
_entity.pdbx_description
1 polymer ?
#
loop_
_entity_poly.entity_id
_entity_poly.type
_entity_poly.pdbx_seq_one_letter_code
_entity_poly.pdbx_strand_id
1 'polypeptide(L)' 'IFLGERAAKWRTPDGLMDGLTTNGVLVMHPAGGFSEDSAPGVWREISVCGNVYTLRDSRSAQQRGKL' A
#
# COMPACT_ATOMS: atom_id res chain seq x y z
N ILE A 1 -1.24 -13.99 -9.77
CA ILE A 1 -1.26 -12.52 -9.96
C ILE A 1 -0.09 -12.15 -10.86
N PHE A 2 -0.30 -11.33 -11.90
CA PHE A 2 0.78 -10.85 -12.77
C PHE A 2 1.15 -9.39 -12.41
N LEU A 3 2.43 -9.13 -12.15
CA LEU A 3 2.97 -7.78 -11.93
C LEU A 3 3.84 -7.40 -13.12
N GLY A 4 3.32 -6.53 -13.98
CA GLY A 4 4.00 -6.11 -15.20
C GLY A 4 5.29 -5.34 -14.95
N GLU A 5 6.00 -5.00 -16.03
CA GLU A 5 7.31 -4.32 -15.96
C GLU A 5 7.23 -3.00 -15.18
N ARG A 6 6.13 -2.26 -15.35
CA ARG A 6 5.89 -0.99 -14.65
C ARG A 6 5.44 -1.16 -13.20
N ALA A 7 5.08 -2.34 -12.73
CA ALA A 7 4.75 -2.49 -11.31
C ALA A 7 5.99 -2.31 -10.43
N ALA A 8 5.85 -1.55 -9.35
CA ALA A 8 6.86 -1.45 -8.31
C ALA A 8 7.01 -2.83 -7.66
N LYS A 9 8.21 -3.40 -7.72
CA LYS A 9 8.52 -4.74 -7.19
C LYS A 9 9.95 -4.73 -6.67
N TRP A 10 10.18 -5.36 -5.54
CA TRP A 10 11.48 -5.34 -4.86
C TRP A 10 11.70 -6.63 -4.08
N ARG A 11 12.95 -6.87 -3.69
CA ARG A 11 13.32 -7.93 -2.76
C ARG A 11 13.25 -7.37 -1.33
N THR A 12 12.57 -8.08 -0.43
CA THR A 12 12.46 -7.73 0.99
C THR A 12 13.72 -8.18 1.76
N PRO A 13 13.96 -7.67 2.98
CA PRO A 13 15.15 -8.02 3.76
C PRO A 13 15.31 -9.52 4.07
N ASP A 14 14.21 -10.26 4.13
CA ASP A 14 14.15 -11.72 4.28
C ASP A 14 14.37 -12.48 2.95
N GLY A 15 14.62 -11.77 1.85
CA GLY A 15 14.92 -12.36 0.54
C GLY A 15 13.70 -12.73 -0.30
N LEU A 16 12.48 -12.50 0.19
CA LEU A 16 11.25 -12.69 -0.58
C LEU A 16 11.04 -11.57 -1.61
N MET A 17 10.08 -11.77 -2.51
CA MET A 17 9.65 -10.74 -3.47
C MET A 17 8.33 -10.14 -3.01
N ASP A 18 8.23 -8.82 -3.07
CA ASP A 18 6.99 -8.09 -2.86
C ASP A 18 6.79 -7.04 -3.97
N GLY A 19 5.60 -6.46 -4.06
CA GLY A 19 5.30 -5.42 -5.03
C GLY A 19 3.95 -4.76 -4.81
N LEU A 20 3.72 -3.70 -5.57
CA LEU A 20 2.46 -2.96 -5.62
C LEU A 20 1.79 -3.19 -6.97
N THR A 21 0.46 -3.27 -6.99
CA THR A 21 -0.30 -3.22 -8.24
C THR A 21 -0.13 -1.84 -8.90
N THR A 22 -0.34 -1.74 -10.21
CA THR A 22 -0.08 -0.48 -10.95
C THR A 22 -0.76 0.73 -10.31
N ASN A 23 -2.03 0.59 -9.91
CA ASN A 23 -2.82 1.67 -9.34
C ASN A 23 -3.01 1.58 -7.82
N GLY A 24 -2.45 0.56 -7.15
CA GLY A 24 -2.50 0.40 -5.70
C GLY A 24 -3.88 -0.01 -5.15
N VAL A 25 -3.85 -0.79 -4.07
CA VAL A 25 -5.01 -1.06 -3.20
C VAL A 25 -4.84 -0.19 -1.97
N LEU A 26 -5.83 0.66 -1.68
CA LEU A 26 -5.77 1.58 -0.54
C LEU A 26 -6.75 1.14 0.54
N VAL A 27 -6.30 1.19 1.79
CA VAL A 27 -7.10 0.89 2.98
C VAL A 27 -7.00 2.06 3.95
N MET A 28 -8.13 2.41 4.56
CA MET A 28 -8.21 3.36 5.66
C MET A 28 -9.00 2.69 6.78
N HIS A 29 -8.38 2.57 7.96
CA HIS A 29 -9.08 2.21 9.17
C HIS A 29 -9.49 3.49 9.90
N PRO A 30 -10.78 3.74 10.18
CA PRO A 30 -11.18 4.93 10.92
C PRO A 30 -10.54 4.96 12.30
N ALA A 31 -10.21 6.17 12.77
CA ALA A 31 -9.78 6.38 14.14
C ALA A 31 -10.99 6.28 15.07
N GLY A 32 -10.87 5.55 16.16
CA GLY A 32 -11.99 5.31 17.09
C GLY A 32 -12.88 4.11 16.74
N GLY A 33 -12.54 3.34 15.69
CA GLY A 33 -13.27 2.13 15.30
C GLY A 33 -14.38 2.40 14.30
N PHE A 34 -15.48 1.64 14.38
CA PHE A 34 -16.69 1.90 13.58
C PHE A 34 -17.82 2.27 14.53
N SER A 35 -17.80 3.53 14.97
CA SER A 35 -18.66 4.14 15.98
C SER A 35 -19.06 5.56 15.57
N GLU A 36 -20.01 6.18 16.27
CA GLU A 36 -20.44 7.56 15.98
C GLU A 36 -19.32 8.60 16.15
N ASP A 37 -18.39 8.37 17.09
CA ASP A 37 -17.25 9.26 17.35
C ASP A 37 -16.06 9.00 16.41
N SER A 38 -16.25 8.19 15.37
CA SER A 38 -15.17 7.80 14.47
C SER A 38 -14.72 8.95 13.59
N ALA A 39 -13.42 9.15 13.52
CA ALA A 39 -12.79 10.13 12.63
C ALA A 39 -12.12 9.43 11.44
N PRO A 40 -11.98 10.10 10.28
CA PRO A 40 -11.22 9.55 9.15
C PRO A 40 -9.79 9.17 9.56
N GLY A 41 -9.39 7.96 9.19
CA GLY A 41 -8.01 7.50 9.38
C GLY A 41 -7.07 7.98 8.29
N VAL A 42 -5.82 7.52 8.36
CA VAL A 42 -4.83 7.75 7.31
C VAL A 42 -4.92 6.64 6.26
N TRP A 43 -4.96 7.02 4.99
CA TRP A 43 -4.88 6.06 3.90
C TRP A 43 -3.49 5.42 3.83
N ARG A 44 -3.49 4.10 3.64
CA ARG A 44 -2.30 3.28 3.43
C ARG A 44 -2.43 2.48 2.16
N GLU A 45 -1.30 2.21 1.53
CA GLU A 45 -1.24 1.31 0.37
C GLU A 45 -0.84 -0.09 0.83
N ILE A 46 -1.49 -1.11 0.29
CA ILE A 46 -1.25 -2.51 0.62
C ILE A 46 -0.48 -3.19 -0.52
N SER A 47 0.60 -3.89 -0.17
CA SER A 47 1.37 -4.67 -1.13
C SER A 47 0.70 -6.00 -1.47
N VAL A 48 1.19 -6.66 -2.53
CA VAL A 48 0.68 -7.97 -2.96
C VAL A 48 0.87 -9.03 -1.87
N CYS A 49 1.92 -8.91 -1.05
CA CYS A 49 2.14 -9.79 0.10
C CYS A 49 1.46 -9.31 1.40
N GLY A 50 0.70 -8.20 1.37
CA GLY A 50 -0.08 -7.72 2.51
C GLY A 50 0.64 -6.74 3.45
N ASN A 51 1.82 -6.23 3.07
CA ASN A 51 2.52 -5.21 3.85
C ASN A 51 1.85 -3.84 3.69
N VAL A 52 1.95 -3.01 4.73
CA VAL A 52 1.33 -1.69 4.81
C VAL A 52 2.37 -0.61 4.51
N TYR A 53 2.07 0.27 3.57
CA TYR A 53 2.94 1.37 3.15
C TYR A 53 2.22 2.72 3.28
N THR A 54 2.96 3.82 3.43
CA THR A 54 2.43 5.17 3.15
C THR A 54 1.96 5.27 1.70
N LEU A 55 1.15 6.28 1.40
CA LEU A 55 0.85 6.62 0.01
C LEU A 55 2.13 6.96 -0.77
N ARG A 56 2.07 6.74 -2.08
CA ARG A 56 3.01 7.29 -3.06
C ARG A 56 2.77 8.80 -3.23
N ASP A 57 3.73 9.51 -3.83
CA ASP A 57 3.61 10.96 -4.09
C ASP A 57 2.39 11.31 -4.96
N SER A 58 2.02 10.42 -5.89
CA SER A 58 0.80 10.49 -6.67
C SER A 58 0.25 9.10 -6.96
N ARG A 59 -1.06 9.03 -7.27
CA ARG A 59 -1.68 7.74 -7.63
C ARG A 59 -0.98 7.17 -8.86
N SER A 60 -0.64 5.88 -8.80
CA SER A 60 0.08 5.16 -9.86
C SER A 60 1.54 5.57 -10.08
N ALA A 61 2.13 6.40 -9.20
CA ALA A 61 3.56 6.68 -9.25
C ALA A 61 4.40 5.39 -9.13
N GLN A 62 5.55 5.34 -9.78
CA GLN A 62 6.39 4.13 -9.79
C GLN A 62 7.11 3.88 -8.47
N GLN A 63 7.32 4.94 -7.68
CA GLN A 63 7.98 4.85 -6.39
C GLN A 63 6.97 4.46 -5.31
N ARG A 64 7.32 3.43 -4.53
CA ARG A 64 6.54 3.01 -3.36
C ARG A 64 6.64 4.04 -2.25
N GLY A 65 5.62 4.10 -1.41
CA GLY A 65 5.69 4.80 -0.13
C GLY A 65 6.68 4.15 0.85
N LYS A 66 6.83 4.76 2.02
CA LYS A 66 7.63 4.22 3.13
C LYS A 66 6.88 3.06 3.79
N LEU A 67 7.61 2.03 4.18
CA LEU A 67 7.09 0.96 5.04
C LEU A 67 6.69 1.55 6.39
#